data_AF-A0A4Y7Q9K2-F1
#
_entry.id   AF-A0A4Y7Q9K2-F1
#
_cell.length_a   1.000
_cell.length_b   1.000
_cell.length_c   1.000
_cell.angle_alpha   90.00
_cell.angle_beta   90.00
_cell.angle_gamma   90.00
#
_symmetry.space_group_name_H-M   'P 1'
#
loop_
_entity.id
_entity.type
_entity.pdbx_description
1 polymer ?
#
loop_
_entity_poly.entity_id
_entity_poly.type
_entity_poly.pdbx_seq_one_letter_code
_entity_poly.pdbx_strand_id
1 'polypeptide(L)'
;MIDTTIDKRSISALIRALKRITANGGDLDDGSLWNDSPSRDQFENLKELKAHKESLQRLGKSIEKARFILQLSCNAQHLQSGINDLPVEILSRIFVLSRPPSLAGFDQAMSLSHVCRHFRSVALGELSLWATASLGRPIGQVQICLTRSGSVPLTVVMGESPHYSDVDDDQVVEFLELVTPHAHRWSALHVGKSVQAESTNSVVRTKYPNLHLPLLTKLVQKQPAFIDDPLVSFLATWTTPMLTSYSYFVVENMSPPIAILRSPITRCSIFWTRSLNPFDVDIAAIVRVLATMSALEELEVAFAQPGQCRSARNVSR
;
A
#
# COMPACT_ATOMS: atom_id res chain seq x y z
N MET A 1 -23.18 -4.47 31.44
CA MET A 1 -22.38 -3.34 31.98
C MET A 1 -22.07 -3.69 33.42
N ILE A 2 -20.82 -4.02 33.77
CA ILE A 2 -20.47 -4.39 35.15
C ILE A 2 -20.46 -3.10 35.98
N ASP A 3 -21.16 -3.08 37.10
CA ASP A 3 -21.16 -1.94 38.02
C ASP A 3 -19.73 -1.68 38.50
N THR A 4 -19.20 -0.51 38.16
CA THR A 4 -17.81 -0.12 38.47
C THR A 4 -17.70 0.58 39.82
N THR A 5 -18.82 0.82 40.49
CA THR A 5 -18.83 1.51 41.77
C THR A 5 -18.40 0.56 42.89
N ILE A 6 -17.45 1.01 43.69
CA ILE A 6 -17.08 0.34 44.95
C ILE A 6 -17.89 1.01 46.04
N ASP A 7 -18.57 0.22 46.86
CA ASP A 7 -19.34 0.72 47.98
C ASP A 7 -18.47 1.55 48.94
N LYS A 8 -19.00 2.68 49.40
CA LYS A 8 -18.26 3.63 50.26
C LYS A 8 -17.86 3.01 51.61
N ARG A 9 -18.63 2.06 52.14
CA ARG A 9 -18.28 1.38 53.39
C ARG A 9 -17.09 0.45 53.18
N SER A 10 -17.09 -0.29 52.07
CA SER A 10 -15.97 -1.16 51.67
C SER A 10 -14.67 -0.37 51.46
N ILE A 11 -14.74 0.82 50.85
CA ILE A 11 -13.58 1.72 50.72
C ILE A 11 -13.11 2.20 52.10
N SER A 12 -14.03 2.67 52.96
CA SER A 12 -13.66 3.18 54.30
C SER A 12 -13.04 2.09 55.19
N ALA A 13 -13.49 0.84 55.06
CA ALA A 13 -12.91 -0.30 55.76
C ALA A 13 -11.52 -0.64 55.21
N LEU A 14 -11.35 -0.66 53.88
CA LEU A 14 -10.04 -0.84 53.25
C LEU A 14 -9.05 0.27 53.65
N ILE A 15 -9.47 1.54 53.72
CA ILE A 15 -8.62 2.66 54.16
C ILE A 15 -8.16 2.46 55.61
N ARG A 16 -9.02 1.98 56.51
CA ARG A 16 -8.64 1.69 57.90
C ARG A 16 -7.57 0.59 57.96
N ALA A 17 -7.76 -0.50 57.21
CA ALA A 17 -6.77 -1.58 57.11
C ALA A 17 -5.43 -1.05 56.56
N LEU A 18 -5.44 -0.29 55.47
CA LEU A 18 -4.24 0.32 54.88
C LEU A 18 -3.52 1.25 55.87
N LYS A 19 -4.24 2.04 56.66
CA LYS A 19 -3.63 2.90 57.70
C LYS A 19 -2.91 2.11 58.78
N ARG A 20 -3.45 0.95 59.19
CA ARG A 20 -2.78 0.07 60.16
C ARG A 20 -1.52 -0.56 59.57
N ILE A 21 -1.59 -1.02 58.32
CA ILE A 21 -0.42 -1.53 57.59
C ILE A 21 0.67 -0.46 57.55
N THR A 22 0.33 0.80 57.25
CA THR A 22 1.29 1.91 57.28
C THR A 22 1.86 2.16 58.67
N ALA A 23 1.02 2.14 59.71
CA ALA A 23 1.48 2.32 61.10
C ALA A 23 2.40 1.19 61.57
N ASN A 24 2.24 -0.01 61.02
CA ASN A 24 3.09 -1.18 61.28
C ASN A 24 4.29 -1.27 60.34
N GLY A 25 4.75 -0.16 59.75
CA GLY A 25 5.93 -0.13 58.88
C GLY A 25 5.75 -0.88 57.54
N GLY A 26 4.52 -1.17 57.14
CA GLY A 26 4.22 -1.93 55.93
C GLY A 26 4.27 -3.45 56.09
N ASP A 27 4.45 -3.96 57.31
CA ASP A 27 4.40 -5.39 57.59
C ASP A 27 2.96 -5.92 57.39
N LEU A 28 2.84 -6.99 56.60
CA LEU A 28 1.59 -7.62 56.22
C LEU A 28 1.30 -8.91 57.00
N ASP A 29 2.27 -9.43 57.78
CA ASP A 29 2.17 -10.71 58.46
C ASP A 29 1.44 -10.63 59.82
N ASP A 30 1.16 -9.42 60.32
CA ASP A 30 0.39 -9.22 61.55
C ASP A 30 -1.11 -9.51 61.34
N GLY A 31 -1.56 -10.66 61.86
CA GLY A 31 -2.96 -11.08 61.79
C GLY A 31 -3.97 -10.13 62.46
N SER A 32 -3.53 -9.18 63.29
CA SER A 32 -4.39 -8.16 63.91
C SER A 32 -4.80 -7.03 62.94
N LEU A 33 -4.10 -6.89 61.81
CA LEU A 33 -4.32 -5.80 60.85
C LEU A 33 -5.74 -5.77 60.27
N TRP A 34 -6.34 -6.95 60.10
CA TRP A 34 -7.62 -7.14 59.42
C TRP A 34 -8.83 -7.22 60.35
N ASN A 35 -8.63 -7.27 61.66
CA ASN A 35 -9.71 -7.45 62.65
C ASN A 35 -9.87 -6.19 63.52
N ASP A 36 -10.94 -5.43 63.28
CA ASP A 36 -11.26 -4.22 64.06
C ASP A 36 -11.76 -4.51 65.48
N SER A 37 -12.28 -5.72 65.74
CA SER A 37 -12.80 -6.13 67.04
C SER A 37 -12.70 -7.66 67.21
N PRO A 38 -12.04 -8.17 68.25
CA PRO A 38 -11.96 -9.61 68.54
C PRO A 38 -13.29 -10.24 68.98
N SER A 39 -14.34 -9.44 69.24
CA SER A 39 -15.65 -9.91 69.70
C SER A 39 -16.69 -10.13 68.59
N ARG A 40 -16.36 -9.88 67.32
CA ARG A 40 -17.27 -10.09 66.19
C ARG A 40 -17.33 -11.57 65.78
N ASP A 41 -18.49 -11.98 65.29
CA ASP A 41 -18.70 -13.27 64.63
C ASP A 41 -17.66 -13.46 63.50
N GLN A 42 -16.94 -14.58 63.54
CA GLN A 42 -15.92 -14.94 62.56
C GLN A 42 -16.47 -14.94 61.13
N PHE A 43 -17.77 -15.24 60.97
CA PHE A 43 -18.44 -15.22 59.68
C PHE A 43 -18.53 -13.81 59.07
N GLU A 44 -18.83 -12.79 59.87
CA GLU A 44 -18.86 -11.40 59.41
C GLU A 44 -17.46 -10.88 59.07
N ASN A 45 -16.43 -11.29 59.81
CA ASN A 45 -15.03 -10.96 59.48
C ASN A 45 -14.61 -11.58 58.14
N LEU A 46 -14.99 -12.83 57.86
CA LEU A 46 -14.72 -13.48 56.57
C LEU A 46 -15.42 -12.77 55.41
N LYS A 47 -16.66 -12.32 55.63
CA LYS A 47 -17.44 -11.57 54.64
C LYS A 47 -16.82 -10.20 54.36
N GLU A 48 -16.34 -9.51 55.39
CA GLU A 48 -15.63 -8.23 55.27
C GLU A 48 -14.30 -8.40 54.51
N LEU A 49 -13.51 -9.44 54.83
CA LEU A 49 -12.29 -9.80 54.09
C LEU A 49 -12.56 -10.10 52.60
N LYS A 50 -13.64 -10.82 52.29
CA LYS A 50 -14.04 -11.08 50.90
C LYS A 50 -14.40 -9.78 50.17
N ALA A 51 -15.12 -8.87 50.83
CA ALA A 51 -15.43 -7.55 50.28
C ALA A 51 -14.17 -6.70 50.05
N HIS A 52 -13.17 -6.77 50.95
CA HIS A 52 -11.87 -6.12 50.76
C HIS A 52 -11.12 -6.68 49.56
N LYS A 53 -11.06 -8.01 49.41
CA LYS A 53 -10.43 -8.67 48.25
C LYS A 53 -11.09 -8.23 46.95
N GLU A 54 -12.42 -8.22 46.89
CA GLU A 54 -13.15 -7.76 45.70
C GLU A 54 -12.89 -6.27 45.41
N SER A 55 -12.85 -5.43 46.44
CA SER A 55 -12.53 -4.00 46.30
C SER A 55 -11.12 -3.76 45.78
N LEU A 56 -10.12 -4.49 46.31
CA LEU A 56 -8.73 -4.45 45.83
C LEU A 56 -8.61 -4.94 44.38
N GLN A 57 -9.33 -6.01 44.01
CA GLN A 57 -9.36 -6.49 42.63
C GLN A 57 -9.98 -5.46 41.68
N ARG A 58 -11.06 -4.79 42.08
CA ARG A 58 -11.66 -3.70 41.29
C ARG A 58 -10.72 -2.52 41.16
N LEU A 59 -10.05 -2.13 42.24
CA LEU A 59 -9.04 -1.06 42.23
C LEU A 59 -7.87 -1.41 41.30
N GLY A 60 -7.33 -2.63 41.40
CA GLY A 60 -6.27 -3.12 40.52
C GLY A 60 -6.67 -3.07 39.04
N LYS A 61 -7.88 -3.52 38.70
CA LYS A 61 -8.42 -3.40 37.32
C LYS A 61 -8.56 -1.93 36.88
N SER A 62 -8.96 -1.04 37.79
CA SER A 62 -9.06 0.40 37.51
C SER A 62 -7.70 1.03 37.22
N ILE A 63 -6.68 0.70 38.03
CA ILE A 63 -5.30 1.16 37.84
C ILE A 63 -4.73 0.65 36.51
N GLU A 64 -4.93 -0.63 36.18
CA GLU A 64 -4.48 -1.19 34.90
C GLU A 64 -5.13 -0.50 33.70
N LYS A 65 -6.43 -0.21 33.79
CA LYS A 65 -7.13 0.56 32.77
C LYS A 65 -6.57 1.98 32.64
N ALA A 66 -6.28 2.65 33.75
CA ALA A 66 -5.67 3.98 33.74
C ALA A 66 -4.27 3.96 33.14
N ARG A 67 -3.44 2.97 33.51
CA ARG A 67 -2.11 2.73 32.93
C ARG A 67 -2.19 2.54 31.42
N PHE A 68 -3.12 1.72 30.95
CA PHE A 68 -3.31 1.49 29.51
C PHE A 68 -3.66 2.78 28.76
N ILE A 69 -4.57 3.61 29.30
CA ILE A 69 -4.95 4.89 28.71
C ILE A 69 -3.76 5.87 28.67
N LEU A 70 -3.00 5.96 29.77
CA LEU A 70 -1.81 6.81 29.85
C LEU A 70 -0.72 6.34 28.88
N GLN A 71 -0.46 5.04 28.81
CA GLN A 71 0.51 4.47 27.87
C GLN A 71 0.15 4.78 26.42
N LEU A 72 -1.14 4.65 26.07
CA LEU A 72 -1.62 5.00 24.72
C LEU A 72 -1.36 6.47 24.40
N SER A 73 -1.59 7.37 25.37
CA SER A 73 -1.36 8.81 25.23
C SER A 73 0.13 9.15 25.10
N CYS A 74 0.97 8.56 25.96
CA CYS A 74 2.42 8.74 25.90
C CYS A 74 3.03 8.19 24.62
N ASN A 75 2.53 7.05 24.12
CA ASN A 75 2.95 6.49 22.84
C ASN A 75 2.58 7.40 21.68
N ALA A 76 1.36 7.96 21.67
CA ALA A 76 0.94 8.90 20.64
C ALA A 76 1.83 10.15 20.62
N GLN A 77 2.21 10.68 21.79
CA GLN A 77 3.13 11.82 21.91
C GLN A 77 4.56 11.48 21.48
N HIS A 78 5.08 10.31 21.87
CA HIS A 78 6.40 9.84 21.42
C HIS A 78 6.45 9.63 19.91
N LEU A 79 5.38 9.09 19.32
CA LEU A 79 5.29 8.93 17.88
C LEU A 79 5.22 10.29 17.17
N GLN A 80 4.44 11.24 17.70
CA GLN A 80 4.37 12.59 17.13
C GLN A 80 5.70 13.33 17.21
N SER A 81 6.37 13.31 18.36
CA SER A 81 7.71 13.93 18.51
C SER A 81 8.74 13.23 17.64
N GLY A 82 8.86 11.91 17.75
CA GLY A 82 9.83 11.14 16.99
C GLY A 82 9.70 11.32 15.47
N ILE A 83 8.47 11.39 14.94
CA ILE A 83 8.25 11.63 13.50
C ILE A 83 8.62 13.06 13.09
N ASN A 84 8.37 14.06 13.93
CA ASN A 84 8.71 15.45 13.64
C ASN A 84 10.22 15.72 13.79
N ASP A 85 10.92 14.90 14.57
CA ASP A 85 12.37 14.99 14.80
C ASP A 85 13.18 14.24 13.75
N LEU A 86 12.53 13.51 12.83
CA LEU A 86 13.23 12.83 11.74
C LEU A 86 13.85 13.85 10.77
N PRO A 87 15.12 13.67 10.36
CA PRO A 87 15.69 14.42 9.26
C PRO A 87 14.85 14.24 7.98
N VAL A 88 14.75 15.31 7.19
CA VAL A 88 13.94 15.36 5.97
C VAL A 88 14.30 14.24 4.98
N GLU A 89 15.58 13.86 4.93
CA GLU A 89 16.12 12.82 4.05
C GLU A 89 15.66 11.41 4.46
N ILE A 90 15.57 11.16 5.77
CA ILE A 90 15.09 9.87 6.28
C ILE A 90 13.59 9.77 6.01
N LEU A 91 12.86 10.85 6.29
CA LEU A 91 11.41 10.87 6.07
C LEU A 91 11.06 10.77 4.58
N SER A 92 11.78 11.46 3.69
CA SER A 92 11.57 11.34 2.24
C SER A 92 11.85 9.91 1.76
N ARG A 93 12.91 9.27 2.27
CA ARG A 93 13.22 7.87 1.95
C ARG A 93 12.11 6.93 2.43
N ILE A 94 11.57 7.12 3.63
CA ILE A 94 10.42 6.37 4.13
C ILE A 94 9.22 6.55 3.20
N PHE A 95 8.94 7.77 2.73
CA PHE A 95 7.82 8.02 1.80
C PHE A 95 7.99 7.24 0.49
N VAL A 96 9.19 7.28 -0.10
CA VAL A 96 9.49 6.53 -1.32
C VAL A 96 9.36 5.03 -1.11
N LEU A 97 9.86 4.49 0.01
CA LEU A 97 9.80 3.05 0.34
C LEU A 97 8.40 2.58 0.72
N SER A 98 7.58 3.46 1.30
CA SER A 98 6.19 3.14 1.64
C SER A 98 5.26 3.11 0.43
N ARG A 99 5.79 3.40 -0.77
CA ARG A 99 4.99 3.38 -1.99
C ARG A 99 4.40 1.99 -2.20
N PRO A 100 3.06 1.87 -2.24
CA PRO A 100 2.48 0.58 -2.52
C PRO A 100 2.94 0.13 -3.92
N PRO A 101 3.09 -1.17 -4.15
CA PRO A 101 3.39 -1.69 -5.48
C PRO A 101 2.28 -1.39 -6.50
N SER A 102 1.12 -0.92 -6.04
CA SER A 102 0.05 -0.42 -6.89
C SER A 102 0.36 0.96 -7.48
N LEU A 103 -0.31 1.28 -8.58
CA LEU A 103 -0.15 2.52 -9.33
C LEU A 103 -0.79 3.75 -8.65
N ALA A 104 -0.97 3.70 -7.33
CA ALA A 104 -1.62 4.73 -6.52
C ALA A 104 -0.66 5.84 -6.04
N GLY A 105 0.41 6.13 -6.82
CA GLY A 105 1.46 7.08 -6.41
C GLY A 105 0.92 8.46 -6.02
N PHE A 106 -0.05 8.99 -6.77
CA PHE A 106 -0.68 10.28 -6.46
C PHE A 106 -1.48 10.27 -5.16
N ASP A 107 -2.29 9.24 -4.90
CA ASP A 107 -3.08 9.16 -3.67
C ASP A 107 -2.17 9.10 -2.45
N GLN A 108 -1.06 8.37 -2.57
CA GLN A 108 -0.07 8.30 -1.51
C GLN A 108 0.59 9.66 -1.29
N ALA A 109 1.09 10.31 -2.35
CA ALA A 109 1.70 11.63 -2.26
C ALA A 109 0.74 12.66 -1.64
N MET A 110 -0.52 12.63 -2.06
CA MET A 110 -1.58 13.48 -1.51
C MET A 110 -1.82 13.18 -0.04
N SER A 111 -2.05 11.91 0.32
CA SER A 111 -2.30 11.46 1.70
C SER A 111 -1.16 11.88 2.63
N LEU A 112 0.09 11.65 2.22
CA LEU A 112 1.27 12.06 2.96
C LEU A 112 1.31 13.58 3.13
N SER A 113 1.04 14.35 2.07
CA SER A 113 1.07 15.82 2.11
C SER A 113 -0.05 16.47 2.95
N HIS A 114 -1.03 15.68 3.41
CA HIS A 114 -2.15 16.11 4.24
C HIS A 114 -2.01 15.72 5.73
N VAL A 115 -0.96 15.00 6.13
CA VAL A 115 -0.76 14.57 7.53
C VAL A 115 -0.44 15.76 8.45
N CYS A 116 0.64 16.48 8.18
CA CYS A 116 1.08 17.66 8.95
C CYS A 116 1.93 18.60 8.08
N ARG A 117 2.30 19.78 8.60
CA ARG A 117 3.11 20.75 7.85
C ARG A 117 4.49 20.21 7.44
N HIS A 118 5.13 19.45 8.34
CA HIS A 118 6.43 18.83 8.07
C HIS A 118 6.32 17.81 6.93
N PHE A 119 5.36 16.87 7.01
CA PHE A 119 5.08 15.89 5.97
C PHE A 119 4.73 16.54 4.63
N ARG A 120 3.95 17.62 4.65
CA ARG A 120 3.64 18.40 3.45
C ARG A 120 4.90 18.95 2.80
N SER A 121 5.79 19.55 3.59
CA SER A 121 7.06 20.09 3.09
C SER A 121 7.92 18.99 2.46
N VAL A 122 8.05 17.84 3.14
CA VAL A 122 8.84 16.71 2.66
C VAL A 122 8.22 16.10 1.40
N ALA A 123 6.90 15.86 1.40
CA ALA A 123 6.20 15.25 0.27
C ALA A 123 6.20 16.14 -0.97
N LEU A 124 6.13 17.46 -0.81
CA LEU A 124 6.23 18.40 -1.94
C LEU A 124 7.67 18.55 -2.45
N GLY A 125 8.68 18.39 -1.58
CA GLY A 125 10.10 18.41 -1.98
C GLY A 125 10.56 17.12 -2.66
N GLU A 126 9.94 15.98 -2.35
CA GLU A 126 10.26 14.68 -2.94
C GLU A 126 9.55 14.48 -4.28
N LEU A 127 10.16 14.96 -5.36
CA LEU A 127 9.61 14.94 -6.73
C LEU A 127 9.19 13.54 -7.19
N SER A 128 9.91 12.51 -6.73
CA SER A 128 9.65 11.12 -7.13
C SER A 128 8.27 10.64 -6.71
N LEU A 129 7.66 11.18 -5.65
CA LEU A 129 6.29 10.86 -5.21
C LEU A 129 5.24 11.31 -6.23
N TRP A 130 5.54 12.35 -7.01
CA TRP A 130 4.64 12.92 -8.01
C TRP A 130 4.88 12.35 -9.41
N ALA A 131 5.87 11.48 -9.57
CA ALA A 131 6.32 10.96 -10.86
C ALA A 131 5.44 9.83 -11.42
N THR A 132 4.14 9.85 -11.13
CA THR A 132 3.18 8.90 -11.68
C THR A 132 1.97 9.64 -12.24
N ALA A 133 1.79 9.54 -13.55
CA ALA A 133 0.63 10.05 -14.27
C ALA A 133 -0.27 8.87 -14.65
N SER A 134 -1.55 8.94 -14.30
CA SER A 134 -2.49 7.85 -14.53
C SER A 134 -3.73 8.32 -15.27
N LEU A 135 -4.08 7.59 -16.33
CA LEU A 135 -5.38 7.64 -16.97
C LEU A 135 -6.47 7.24 -15.96
N GLY A 136 -7.64 7.88 -16.07
CA GLY A 136 -8.73 7.75 -15.10
C GLY A 136 -8.63 8.68 -13.90
N ARG A 137 -7.60 9.54 -13.84
CA ARG A 137 -7.54 10.67 -12.92
C ARG A 137 -8.09 11.93 -13.57
N PRO A 138 -8.72 12.84 -12.81
CA PRO A 138 -9.04 14.17 -13.31
C PRO A 138 -7.79 14.84 -13.88
N ILE A 139 -7.91 15.45 -15.06
CA ILE A 139 -6.79 16.06 -15.79
C ILE A 139 -6.02 17.09 -14.95
N GLY A 140 -6.71 17.87 -14.11
CA GLY A 140 -6.06 18.79 -13.18
C GLY A 140 -5.12 18.09 -12.18
N GLN A 141 -5.42 16.86 -11.75
CA GLN A 141 -4.53 16.08 -10.90
C GLN A 141 -3.31 15.58 -11.68
N VAL A 142 -3.50 15.14 -12.93
CA VAL A 142 -2.39 14.72 -13.81
C VAL A 142 -1.45 15.90 -14.06
N GLN A 143 -1.98 17.10 -14.32
CA GLN A 143 -1.19 18.33 -14.46
C GLN A 143 -0.37 18.63 -13.20
N ILE A 144 -0.96 18.46 -12.01
CA ILE A 144 -0.24 18.63 -10.73
C ILE A 144 0.91 17.62 -10.61
N CYS A 145 0.69 16.34 -10.95
CA CYS A 145 1.77 15.33 -10.98
C CYS A 145 2.90 15.74 -11.92
N LEU A 146 2.57 16.12 -13.15
CA LEU A 146 3.57 16.49 -14.15
C LEU A 146 4.37 17.70 -13.73
N THR A 147 3.70 18.73 -13.19
CA THR A 147 4.35 19.95 -12.68
C THR A 147 5.27 19.64 -11.50
N ARG A 148 4.77 18.89 -10.51
CA ARG A 148 5.53 18.60 -9.28
C ARG A 148 6.62 17.56 -9.45
N SER A 149 6.53 16.68 -10.43
CA SER A 149 7.60 15.71 -10.71
C SER A 149 8.80 16.34 -11.41
N GLY A 150 8.71 17.57 -11.91
CA GLY A 150 9.84 18.27 -12.53
C GLY A 150 10.48 17.46 -13.66
N SER A 151 11.76 17.13 -13.52
CA SER A 151 12.56 16.38 -14.50
C SER A 151 12.80 14.91 -14.13
N VAL A 152 12.24 14.40 -13.02
CA VAL A 152 12.50 13.01 -12.62
C VAL A 152 11.84 12.01 -13.58
N PRO A 153 12.34 10.76 -13.68
CA PRO A 153 11.76 9.76 -14.55
C PRO A 153 10.28 9.48 -14.23
N LEU A 154 9.44 9.50 -15.27
CA LEU A 154 7.98 9.42 -15.17
C LEU A 154 7.48 7.99 -15.37
N THR A 155 6.57 7.56 -14.51
CA THR A 155 5.74 6.36 -14.71
C THR A 155 4.40 6.77 -15.29
N VAL A 156 4.06 6.25 -16.47
CA VAL A 156 2.77 6.50 -17.12
C VAL A 156 1.91 5.26 -17.02
N VAL A 157 0.67 5.45 -16.60
CA VAL A 157 -0.29 4.39 -16.32
C VAL A 157 -1.54 4.62 -17.13
N MET A 158 -1.86 3.67 -18.00
CA MET A 158 -3.03 3.68 -18.87
C MET A 158 -3.90 2.49 -18.47
N GLY A 159 -5.16 2.69 -18.11
CA GLY A 159 -6.13 1.58 -17.97
C GLY A 159 -6.10 0.75 -16.68
N GLU A 160 -5.62 1.30 -15.56
CA GLU A 160 -5.67 0.66 -14.23
C GLU A 160 -6.51 1.44 -13.20
N SER A 161 -7.66 2.00 -13.61
CA SER A 161 -8.56 2.61 -12.63
C SER A 161 -9.50 1.56 -12.03
N PRO A 162 -9.54 1.39 -10.70
CA PRO A 162 -10.54 0.55 -10.04
C PRO A 162 -11.95 1.17 -10.06
N HIS A 163 -12.08 2.43 -10.48
CA HIS A 163 -13.32 3.20 -10.37
C HIS A 163 -14.08 3.39 -11.69
N TYR A 164 -13.47 3.05 -12.84
CA TYR A 164 -14.09 3.24 -14.15
C TYR A 164 -14.02 1.94 -14.94
N SER A 165 -15.18 1.40 -15.33
CA SER A 165 -15.24 0.21 -16.18
C SER A 165 -14.83 0.51 -17.61
N ASP A 166 -15.06 1.73 -18.09
CA ASP A 166 -14.85 2.11 -19.48
C ASP A 166 -14.22 3.50 -19.53
N VAL A 167 -13.04 3.58 -20.16
CA VAL A 167 -12.40 4.86 -20.49
C VAL A 167 -12.75 5.10 -21.95
N ASP A 168 -13.38 6.25 -22.26
CA ASP A 168 -13.67 6.60 -23.64
C ASP A 168 -12.39 7.04 -24.39
N ASP A 169 -12.45 6.99 -25.72
CA ASP A 169 -11.30 7.33 -26.56
C ASP A 169 -10.87 8.79 -26.38
N ASP A 170 -11.79 9.70 -26.07
CA ASP A 170 -11.52 11.11 -25.86
C ASP A 170 -10.69 11.35 -24.59
N GLN A 171 -10.96 10.62 -23.50
CA GLN A 171 -10.18 10.63 -22.26
C GLN A 171 -8.78 10.10 -22.48
N VAL A 172 -8.61 9.05 -23.30
CA VAL A 172 -7.29 8.51 -23.65
C VAL A 172 -6.50 9.56 -24.43
N VAL A 173 -7.15 10.20 -25.40
CA VAL A 173 -6.56 11.27 -26.21
C VAL A 173 -6.15 12.46 -25.34
N GLU A 174 -7.05 12.99 -24.51
CA GLU A 174 -6.79 14.15 -23.64
C GLU A 174 -5.64 13.85 -22.67
N PHE A 175 -5.62 12.65 -22.09
CA PHE A 175 -4.53 12.21 -21.24
C PHE A 175 -3.20 12.15 -22.00
N LEU A 176 -3.16 11.55 -23.19
CA LEU A 176 -1.95 11.44 -23.99
C LEU A 176 -1.45 12.79 -24.48
N GLU A 177 -2.34 13.71 -24.87
CA GLU A 177 -1.98 15.09 -25.26
C GLU A 177 -1.26 15.80 -24.11
N LEU A 178 -1.65 15.49 -22.86
CA LEU A 178 -1.02 16.04 -21.66
C LEU A 178 0.32 15.37 -21.31
N VAL A 179 0.45 14.04 -21.40
CA VAL A 179 1.66 13.33 -20.95
C VAL A 179 2.76 13.19 -22.01
N THR A 180 2.40 13.20 -23.30
CA THR A 180 3.31 12.99 -24.43
C THR A 180 4.40 14.08 -24.56
N PRO A 181 4.16 15.37 -24.25
CA PRO A 181 5.23 16.37 -24.18
C PRO A 181 6.38 15.99 -23.23
N HIS A 182 6.13 15.09 -22.28
CA HIS A 182 7.12 14.57 -21.33
C HIS A 182 7.68 13.20 -21.72
N ALA A 183 7.43 12.70 -22.94
CA ALA A 183 7.85 11.38 -23.44
C ALA A 183 9.35 11.07 -23.24
N HIS A 184 10.21 12.09 -23.38
CA HIS A 184 11.66 11.96 -23.21
C HIS A 184 12.08 11.46 -21.82
N ARG A 185 11.23 11.61 -20.80
CA ARG A 185 11.50 11.18 -19.43
C ARG A 185 10.63 10.01 -18.95
N TRP A 186 9.87 9.36 -19.83
CA TRP A 186 9.11 8.18 -19.45
C TRP A 186 10.06 7.02 -19.18
N SER A 187 10.07 6.50 -17.95
CA SER A 187 10.88 5.33 -17.57
C SER A 187 10.08 4.04 -17.48
N ALA A 188 8.79 4.15 -17.15
CA ALA A 188 7.90 3.01 -17.03
C ALA A 188 6.55 3.31 -17.67
N LEU A 189 6.00 2.33 -18.38
CA LEU A 189 4.68 2.39 -19.00
C LEU A 189 3.86 1.19 -18.57
N HIS A 190 2.65 1.44 -18.06
CA HIS A 190 1.69 0.42 -17.70
C HIS A 190 0.46 0.57 -18.60
N VAL A 191 0.11 -0.49 -19.33
CA VAL A 191 -1.02 -0.52 -20.26
C VAL A 191 -2.01 -1.58 -19.81
N GLY A 192 -3.12 -1.15 -19.26
CA GLY A 192 -4.23 -1.94 -18.76
C GLY A 192 -5.24 -2.29 -19.86
N LYS A 193 -6.27 -3.02 -19.45
CA LYS A 193 -7.23 -3.66 -20.36
C LYS A 193 -8.04 -2.66 -21.19
N SER A 194 -8.50 -1.57 -20.57
CA SER A 194 -9.41 -0.61 -21.23
C SER A 194 -8.78 0.08 -22.43
N VAL A 195 -7.45 0.31 -22.41
CA VAL A 195 -6.75 1.05 -23.47
C VAL A 195 -6.38 0.17 -24.66
N GLN A 196 -6.57 -1.14 -24.52
CA GLN A 196 -6.29 -2.08 -25.60
C GLN A 196 -7.51 -2.34 -26.49
N ALA A 197 -8.68 -1.79 -26.17
CA ALA A 197 -9.84 -1.84 -27.06
C ALA A 197 -9.45 -1.37 -28.47
N GLU A 198 -10.00 -2.02 -29.50
CA GLU A 198 -9.61 -1.78 -30.89
C GLU A 198 -9.77 -0.30 -31.30
N SER A 199 -10.83 0.35 -30.85
CA SER A 199 -11.08 1.77 -31.09
C SER A 199 -9.96 2.64 -30.51
N THR A 200 -9.64 2.44 -29.23
CA THR A 200 -8.58 3.18 -28.54
C THR A 200 -7.22 2.94 -29.19
N ASN A 201 -6.91 1.69 -29.53
CA ASN A 201 -5.65 1.34 -30.18
C ASN A 201 -5.51 2.04 -31.54
N SER A 202 -6.57 2.04 -32.34
CA SER A 202 -6.63 2.75 -33.62
C SER A 202 -6.38 4.26 -33.45
N VAL A 203 -7.02 4.88 -32.46
CA VAL A 203 -6.85 6.30 -32.15
C VAL A 203 -5.42 6.62 -31.72
N VAL A 204 -4.84 5.84 -30.81
CA VAL A 204 -3.46 6.03 -30.34
C VAL A 204 -2.46 5.84 -31.47
N ARG A 205 -2.64 4.81 -32.29
CA ARG A 205 -1.77 4.53 -33.45
C ARG A 205 -1.84 5.65 -34.50
N THR A 206 -3.01 6.22 -34.72
CA THR A 206 -3.21 7.29 -35.71
C THR A 206 -2.63 8.63 -35.24
N LYS A 207 -2.85 9.00 -33.97
CA LYS A 207 -2.35 10.27 -33.42
C LYS A 207 -0.87 10.23 -33.05
N TYR A 208 -0.36 9.07 -32.63
CA TYR A 208 1.01 8.91 -32.11
C TYR A 208 1.78 7.77 -32.80
N PRO A 209 1.91 7.78 -34.15
CA PRO A 209 2.47 6.66 -34.88
C PRO A 209 3.96 6.44 -34.59
N ASN A 210 4.74 7.49 -34.28
CA ASN A 210 6.20 7.40 -34.13
C ASN A 210 6.66 7.93 -32.78
N LEU A 211 5.97 7.58 -31.70
CA LEU A 211 6.34 8.07 -30.38
C LEU A 211 7.73 7.55 -29.98
N HIS A 212 8.62 8.46 -29.64
CA HIS A 212 9.98 8.14 -29.21
C HIS A 212 10.09 8.20 -27.69
N LEU A 213 10.48 7.08 -27.07
CA LEU A 213 10.55 6.90 -25.62
C LEU A 213 11.97 6.47 -25.23
N PRO A 214 12.95 7.40 -25.27
CA PRO A 214 14.37 7.07 -25.15
C PRO A 214 14.77 6.51 -23.77
N LEU A 215 14.02 6.83 -22.70
CA LEU A 215 14.31 6.39 -21.33
C LEU A 215 13.39 5.26 -20.85
N LEU A 216 12.50 4.74 -21.70
CA LEU A 216 11.56 3.70 -21.27
C LEU A 216 12.32 2.40 -21.05
N THR A 217 12.43 2.00 -19.78
CA THR A 217 13.14 0.78 -19.36
C THR A 217 12.19 -0.34 -18.98
N LYS A 218 10.95 0.00 -18.58
CA LYS A 218 9.95 -0.96 -18.12
C LYS A 218 8.62 -0.79 -18.85
N LEU A 219 8.10 -1.90 -19.37
CA LEU A 219 6.76 -1.97 -19.96
C LEU A 219 5.96 -3.06 -19.27
N VAL A 220 4.77 -2.71 -18.79
CA VAL A 220 3.81 -3.64 -18.20
C VAL A 220 2.54 -3.62 -19.03
N GLN A 221 2.10 -4.77 -19.51
CA GLN A 221 0.85 -4.89 -20.25
C GLN A 221 -0.09 -5.88 -19.57
N LYS A 222 -1.37 -5.50 -19.43
CA LYS A 222 -2.45 -6.36 -18.97
C LYS A 222 -3.45 -6.48 -20.10
N GLN A 223 -3.51 -7.65 -20.72
CA GLN A 223 -4.35 -7.86 -21.90
C GLN A 223 -5.84 -7.95 -21.52
N PRO A 224 -6.76 -7.38 -22.31
CA PRO A 224 -8.17 -7.70 -22.21
C PRO A 224 -8.44 -9.12 -22.74
N ALA A 225 -9.61 -9.64 -22.39
CA ALA A 225 -10.04 -10.99 -22.76
C ALA A 225 -10.32 -11.15 -24.27
N PHE A 226 -10.63 -10.08 -25.02
CA PHE A 226 -11.39 -10.22 -26.28
C PHE A 226 -10.77 -9.54 -27.51
N ILE A 227 -9.45 -9.57 -27.72
CA ILE A 227 -8.87 -9.00 -28.96
C ILE A 227 -8.43 -10.11 -29.90
N ASP A 228 -9.04 -10.19 -31.08
CA ASP A 228 -8.75 -11.25 -32.06
C ASP A 228 -7.38 -11.11 -32.75
N ASP A 229 -6.69 -9.97 -32.62
CA ASP A 229 -5.35 -9.78 -33.20
C ASP A 229 -4.33 -9.11 -32.25
N PRO A 230 -3.46 -9.90 -31.57
CA PRO A 230 -2.40 -9.39 -30.70
C PRO A 230 -1.26 -8.69 -31.48
N LEU A 231 -1.22 -8.76 -32.81
CA LEU A 231 -0.17 -8.13 -33.63
C LEU A 231 -0.43 -6.63 -33.86
N VAL A 232 -1.62 -6.12 -33.56
CA VAL A 232 -2.01 -4.72 -33.78
C VAL A 232 -1.86 -3.87 -32.52
N SER A 233 -0.77 -4.03 -31.75
CA SER A 233 -0.52 -3.12 -30.62
C SER A 233 0.03 -1.79 -31.13
N PHE A 234 -0.53 -0.65 -30.75
CA PHE A 234 0.05 0.68 -31.03
C PHE A 234 1.51 0.81 -30.55
N LEU A 235 1.93 0.01 -29.57
CA LEU A 235 3.31 -0.03 -29.09
C LEU A 235 4.30 -0.52 -30.16
N ALA A 236 3.82 -1.27 -31.16
CA ALA A 236 4.62 -1.77 -32.29
C ALA A 236 5.30 -0.65 -33.09
N THR A 237 4.69 0.53 -33.10
CA THR A 237 5.16 1.67 -33.90
C THR A 237 6.03 2.62 -33.08
N TRP A 238 6.13 2.42 -31.77
CA TRP A 238 6.91 3.27 -30.88
C TRP A 238 8.38 2.83 -30.82
N THR A 239 9.28 3.80 -30.66
CA THR A 239 10.72 3.54 -30.57
C THR A 239 11.15 3.57 -29.09
N THR A 240 11.60 2.42 -28.57
CA THR A 240 11.88 2.20 -27.13
C THR A 240 13.28 1.59 -26.93
N PRO A 241 14.37 2.31 -27.25
CA PRO A 241 15.71 1.71 -27.38
C PRO A 241 16.28 1.16 -26.07
N MET A 242 15.82 1.68 -24.91
CA MET A 242 16.29 1.29 -23.58
C MET A 242 15.38 0.27 -22.87
N LEU A 243 14.37 -0.27 -23.58
CA LEU A 243 13.41 -1.20 -22.98
C LEU A 243 14.09 -2.53 -22.66
N THR A 244 14.29 -2.79 -21.37
CA THR A 244 15.00 -3.96 -20.83
C THR A 244 14.09 -4.87 -20.04
N SER A 245 13.01 -4.35 -19.44
CA SER A 245 12.05 -5.11 -18.65
C SER A 245 10.67 -5.10 -19.28
N TYR A 246 10.13 -6.29 -19.55
CA TYR A 246 8.79 -6.50 -20.06
C TYR A 246 7.99 -7.40 -19.11
N SER A 247 6.77 -6.98 -18.75
CA SER A 247 5.85 -7.78 -17.96
C SER A 247 4.51 -7.90 -18.66
N TYR A 248 4.04 -9.13 -18.82
CA TYR A 248 2.82 -9.45 -19.54
C TYR A 248 1.86 -10.24 -18.66
N PHE A 249 0.64 -9.73 -18.51
CA PHE A 249 -0.43 -10.41 -17.77
C PHE A 249 -1.42 -11.01 -18.77
N VAL A 250 -1.38 -12.33 -18.86
CA VAL A 250 -2.19 -13.21 -19.71
C VAL A 250 -3.51 -13.48 -19.01
N VAL A 251 -4.61 -13.10 -19.65
CA VAL A 251 -5.98 -13.40 -19.18
C VAL A 251 -6.58 -14.59 -19.93
N GLU A 252 -6.21 -14.75 -21.21
CA GLU A 252 -6.70 -15.81 -22.11
C GLU A 252 -5.57 -16.29 -23.03
N ASN A 253 -5.84 -17.21 -23.97
CA ASN A 253 -4.86 -18.02 -24.74
C ASN A 253 -4.00 -17.26 -25.76
N MET A 254 -3.73 -15.98 -25.51
CA MET A 254 -3.03 -15.12 -26.43
C MET A 254 -1.55 -15.02 -26.13
N SER A 255 -0.76 -15.08 -27.19
CA SER A 255 0.66 -14.79 -27.14
C SER A 255 0.92 -13.29 -26.96
N PRO A 256 1.97 -12.90 -26.22
CA PRO A 256 2.39 -11.51 -26.14
C PRO A 256 2.68 -10.91 -27.53
N PRO A 257 2.43 -9.60 -27.75
CA PRO A 257 2.66 -8.93 -29.03
C PRO A 257 4.13 -9.02 -29.46
N ILE A 258 4.38 -9.60 -30.64
CA ILE A 258 5.75 -9.81 -31.15
C ILE A 258 6.47 -8.49 -31.49
N ALA A 259 5.73 -7.41 -31.73
CA ALA A 259 6.31 -6.18 -32.23
C ALA A 259 7.18 -5.43 -31.21
N ILE A 260 7.05 -5.71 -29.92
CA ILE A 260 7.81 -5.06 -28.83
C ILE A 260 9.26 -5.58 -28.77
N LEU A 261 9.56 -6.67 -29.47
CA LEU A 261 10.82 -7.42 -29.38
C LEU A 261 11.99 -6.80 -30.13
N ARG A 262 11.84 -5.59 -30.69
CA ARG A 262 12.96 -4.86 -31.30
C ARG A 262 13.95 -4.32 -30.27
N SER A 263 13.54 -4.25 -29.01
CA SER A 263 14.37 -3.78 -27.91
C SER A 263 15.13 -4.92 -27.24
N PRO A 264 16.31 -4.66 -26.64
CA PRO A 264 17.12 -5.68 -25.97
C PRO A 264 16.51 -6.04 -24.59
N ILE A 265 15.38 -6.75 -24.61
CA ILE A 265 14.69 -7.19 -23.39
C ILE A 265 15.57 -8.21 -22.68
N THR A 266 16.04 -7.86 -21.49
CA THR A 266 16.85 -8.73 -20.61
C THR A 266 16.02 -9.41 -19.54
N ARG A 267 14.87 -8.82 -19.15
CA ARG A 267 13.95 -9.39 -18.16
C ARG A 267 12.54 -9.49 -18.71
N CYS A 268 11.97 -10.69 -18.72
CA CYS A 268 10.60 -10.95 -19.12
C CYS A 268 9.85 -11.65 -17.99
N SER A 269 8.71 -11.09 -17.58
CA SER A 269 7.81 -11.72 -16.61
C SER A 269 6.44 -11.99 -17.24
N ILE A 270 5.99 -13.23 -17.24
CA ILE A 270 4.70 -13.64 -17.78
C ILE A 270 3.84 -14.15 -16.64
N PHE A 271 2.67 -13.53 -16.47
CA PHE A 271 1.73 -13.83 -15.40
C PHE A 271 0.41 -14.33 -15.98
N TRP A 272 -0.02 -15.52 -15.59
CA TRP A 272 -1.34 -16.04 -15.96
C TRP A 272 -2.31 -15.76 -14.83
N THR A 273 -3.34 -14.97 -15.10
CA THR A 273 -4.52 -14.95 -14.24
C THR A 273 -5.39 -16.14 -14.60
N ARG A 274 -5.66 -17.02 -13.63
CA ARG A 274 -6.39 -18.28 -13.83
C ARG A 274 -7.66 -18.08 -14.68
N SER A 275 -7.59 -18.49 -15.94
CA SER A 275 -8.75 -18.68 -16.82
C SER A 275 -9.57 -19.89 -16.33
N LEU A 276 -10.86 -19.92 -16.66
CA LEU A 276 -11.74 -21.04 -16.36
C LEU A 276 -11.30 -22.35 -17.04
N ASN A 277 -10.40 -22.31 -18.04
CA ASN A 277 -9.90 -23.50 -18.72
C ASN A 277 -8.35 -23.50 -18.82
N PRO A 278 -7.64 -24.29 -17.99
CA PRO A 278 -6.17 -24.29 -17.93
C PRO A 278 -5.48 -24.98 -19.13
N PHE A 279 -6.23 -25.68 -20.00
CA PHE A 279 -5.67 -26.49 -21.08
C PHE A 279 -5.41 -25.75 -22.39
N ASP A 280 -5.65 -24.45 -22.38
CA ASP A 280 -5.95 -23.71 -23.61
C ASP A 280 -4.84 -22.70 -23.96
N VAL A 281 -3.86 -22.51 -23.06
CA VAL A 281 -2.70 -21.64 -23.27
C VAL A 281 -1.82 -22.17 -24.41
N ASP A 282 -1.66 -21.41 -25.49
CA ASP A 282 -0.69 -21.71 -26.54
C ASP A 282 0.75 -21.43 -26.06
N ILE A 283 1.29 -22.37 -25.28
CA ILE A 283 2.68 -22.35 -24.80
C ILE A 283 3.64 -22.27 -25.99
N ALA A 284 3.31 -22.90 -27.13
CA ALA A 284 4.18 -22.88 -28.29
C ALA A 284 4.32 -21.47 -28.87
N ALA A 285 3.24 -20.68 -28.91
CA ALA A 285 3.32 -19.28 -29.32
C ALA A 285 4.19 -18.46 -28.36
N ILE A 286 4.05 -18.64 -27.05
CA ILE A 286 4.87 -17.94 -26.06
C ILE A 286 6.36 -18.32 -26.22
N VAL A 287 6.67 -19.59 -26.38
CA VAL A 287 8.04 -20.06 -26.63
C VAL A 287 8.61 -19.45 -27.92
N ARG A 288 7.82 -19.35 -28.99
CA ARG A 288 8.23 -18.67 -30.23
C ARG A 288 8.57 -17.20 -29.99
N VAL A 289 7.76 -16.49 -29.20
CA VAL A 289 8.05 -15.09 -28.82
C VAL A 289 9.34 -15.00 -28.02
N LEU A 290 9.49 -15.81 -26.98
CA LEU A 290 10.69 -15.82 -26.13
C LEU A 290 11.95 -16.19 -26.91
N ALA A 291 11.86 -17.10 -27.87
CA ALA A 291 12.99 -17.49 -28.73
C ALA A 291 13.54 -16.34 -29.58
N THR A 292 12.75 -15.29 -29.81
CA THR A 292 13.23 -14.09 -30.54
C THR A 292 13.94 -13.09 -29.63
N MET A 293 13.81 -13.21 -28.30
CA MET A 293 14.48 -12.37 -27.30
C MET A 293 15.90 -12.86 -27.04
N SER A 294 16.80 -12.62 -27.98
CA SER A 294 18.21 -13.09 -27.89
C SER A 294 19.00 -12.51 -26.71
N ALA A 295 18.57 -11.40 -26.13
CA ALA A 295 19.18 -10.75 -24.98
C ALA A 295 18.56 -11.15 -23.63
N LEU A 296 17.62 -12.11 -23.61
CA LEU A 296 16.89 -12.48 -22.40
C LEU A 296 17.80 -13.18 -21.39
N GLU A 297 17.95 -12.59 -20.21
CA GLU A 297 18.75 -13.11 -19.09
C GLU A 297 17.86 -13.68 -17.98
N GLU A 298 16.72 -13.05 -17.74
CA GLU A 298 15.79 -13.41 -16.68
C GLU A 298 14.38 -13.66 -17.23
N LEU A 299 13.87 -14.86 -16.98
CA LEU A 299 12.51 -15.25 -17.32
C LEU A 299 11.76 -15.63 -16.04
N GLU A 300 10.68 -14.93 -15.76
CA GLU A 300 9.73 -15.24 -14.69
C GLU A 300 8.41 -15.71 -15.30
N VAL A 301 7.92 -16.85 -14.85
CA VAL A 301 6.66 -17.47 -15.29
C VAL A 301 5.86 -17.78 -14.03
N ALA A 302 4.72 -17.12 -13.86
CA ALA A 302 3.92 -17.27 -12.64
C ALA A 302 2.43 -17.44 -12.93
N PHE A 303 1.81 -18.42 -12.26
CA PHE A 303 0.37 -18.64 -12.30
C PHE A 303 -0.26 -17.98 -11.09
N ALA A 304 -0.88 -16.82 -11.30
CA ALA A 304 -1.48 -16.05 -10.23
C ALA A 304 -2.89 -16.52 -9.90
N GLN A 305 -3.15 -16.75 -8.61
CA GLN A 305 -4.53 -16.89 -8.14
C GLN A 305 -5.23 -15.53 -8.17
N PRO A 306 -6.52 -15.48 -8.57
CA PRO A 306 -7.33 -14.26 -8.48
C PRO A 306 -7.22 -13.66 -7.08
N GLY A 307 -6.75 -12.41 -6.98
CA GLY A 307 -6.56 -11.71 -5.70
C GLY A 307 -5.15 -11.76 -5.10
N GLN A 308 -4.25 -12.65 -5.55
CA GLN A 308 -2.85 -12.71 -5.08
C GLN A 308 -1.87 -11.82 -5.88
N CYS A 309 -2.28 -11.31 -7.04
CA CYS A 309 -1.46 -10.39 -7.86
C CYS A 309 -1.08 -9.06 -7.19
N ARG A 310 -1.54 -8.77 -5.97
CA ARG A 310 -1.23 -7.49 -5.30
C ARG A 310 0.22 -7.39 -4.80
N SER A 311 1.02 -8.46 -4.83
CA SER A 311 2.43 -8.42 -4.42
C SER A 311 3.21 -9.62 -4.98
N ALA A 312 3.49 -9.62 -6.29
CA ALA A 312 4.70 -10.30 -6.74
C ALA A 312 5.88 -9.48 -6.19
N ARG A 313 6.42 -9.93 -5.05
CA ARG A 313 7.53 -9.28 -4.35
C ARG A 313 8.75 -9.30 -5.26
N ASN A 314 9.51 -8.20 -5.27
CA ASN A 314 10.89 -8.20 -5.74
C ASN A 314 11.68 -9.24 -4.91
N VAL A 315 11.85 -10.44 -5.45
CA VAL A 315 12.90 -11.38 -5.05
C VAL A 315 14.00 -11.20 -6.07
N SER A 316 14.84 -10.21 -5.84
CA SER A 316 16.16 -10.11 -6.45
C SER A 316 17.14 -10.01 -5.27
N ARG A 317 17.87 -11.10 -5.03
CA ARG A 317 19.04 -11.13 -4.15
C ARG A 317 20.19 -10.40 -4.84
#